data_AF-A0A1Z8Y0S3-F1
#
_entry.id   AF-A0A1Z8Y0S3-F1
#
_cell.length_a   1.000
_cell.length_b   1.000
_cell.length_c   1.000
_cell.angle_alpha   90.00
_cell.angle_beta   90.00
_cell.angle_gamma   90.00
#
_symmetry.space_group_name_H-M   'P 1'
#
loop_
_entity.id
_entity.type
_entity.pdbx_description
1 polymer ?
#
loop_
_entity_poly.entity_id
_entity_poly.type
_entity_poly.pdbx_seq_one_letter_code
_entity_poly.pdbx_strand_id
1 'polypeptide(L)' 'MFQLLKFLIITLLFVLLSNCGVKKTETSDGKVYVVTTTTMITDMVKQVAGDKVRLKSLMGPGV' A
#
# COMPACT_ATOMS: atom_id res chain seq x y z
N MET A 1 23.06 -31.15 -28.89
CA MET A 1 22.88 -29.68 -28.85
C MET A 1 21.42 -29.27 -28.63
N PHE A 2 20.46 -29.77 -29.42
CA PHE A 2 19.03 -29.42 -29.31
C PHE A 2 18.37 -29.74 -27.95
N GLN A 3 18.77 -30.82 -27.26
CA GLN A 3 18.19 -31.15 -25.95
C GLN A 3 18.63 -30.17 -24.84
N LEU A 4 19.86 -29.65 -24.90
CA LEU A 4 20.37 -28.67 -23.94
C LEU A 4 19.63 -27.32 -24.05
N LEU A 5 19.31 -26.91 -25.29
CA LEU A 5 18.55 -25.70 -25.59
C LEU A 5 17.11 -25.80 -25.04
N LYS A 6 16.50 -26.99 -25.09
CA LYS A 6 15.15 -27.24 -24.61
C LYS A 6 15.07 -27.16 -23.08
N PHE A 7 16.06 -27.70 -22.37
CA PHE A 7 16.16 -27.57 -20.90
C PHE A 7 16.31 -26.09 -20.48
N LEU A 8 17.15 -25.32 -21.17
CA LEU A 8 17.39 -23.90 -20.85
C LEU A 8 16.12 -23.04 -20.99
N ILE A 9 15.31 -23.28 -22.03
CA ILE A 9 14.03 -22.59 -22.23
C ILE A 9 13.02 -22.93 -21.11
N ILE A 10 12.98 -24.19 -20.67
CA ILE A 10 12.09 -24.64 -19.59
C ILE A 10 12.46 -23.98 -18.26
N THR A 11 13.76 -23.89 -17.94
CA THR A 11 14.22 -23.26 -16.70
C THR A 11 13.93 -21.75 -16.69
N LEU A 12 14.09 -21.08 -17.83
CA LEU A 12 13.78 -19.67 -17.97
C LEU A 12 12.28 -19.37 -17.78
N LEU A 13 11.41 -20.26 -18.27
CA LEU A 13 9.97 -20.11 -18.12
C LEU A 13 9.52 -20.24 -16.65
N PHE A 14 10.13 -21.15 -15.88
CA PHE A 14 9.85 -21.32 -14.45
C PHE A 14 10.25 -20.10 -13.61
N VAL A 15 11.35 -19.42 -13.95
CA VAL A 15 11.79 -18.20 -13.24
C VAL A 15 10.78 -17.05 -13.46
N LEU A 16 10.20 -16.93 -14.65
CA LEU A 16 9.22 -15.90 -14.97
C LEU A 16 7.90 -16.07 -14.18
N LEU A 17 7.55 -17.29 -13.79
CA LEU A 17 6.32 -17.60 -13.05
C LEU A 17 6.47 -17.40 -11.53
N SER A 18 7.69 -17.34 -11.00
CA SER A 18 7.96 -17.27 -9.54
C SER A 18 7.72 -15.88 -8.93
N ASN A 19 7.59 -14.84 -9.74
CA ASN A 19 7.41 -13.46 -9.25
C ASN A 19 5.93 -13.08 -8.99
N CYS A 20 5.02 -14.07 -8.94
CA CYS A 20 3.62 -13.85 -8.55
C CYS A 20 3.48 -13.81 -7.01
N GLY A 21 4.23 -12.92 -6.37
CA GLY A 21 4.03 -12.57 -4.98
C GLY A 21 3.01 -11.44 -4.91
N VAL A 22 1.78 -11.73 -4.49
CA VAL A 22 0.89 -10.68 -3.98
C VAL A 22 1.65 -10.08 -2.81
N LYS A 23 2.18 -8.86 -3.00
CA LYS A 23 2.54 -8.01 -1.86
C LYS A 23 1.24 -7.88 -1.08
N LYS A 24 1.10 -8.65 0.01
CA LYS A 24 0.17 -8.28 1.07
C LYS A 24 0.63 -6.89 1.46
N THR A 25 -0.02 -5.88 0.91
CA THR A 25 -0.05 -4.57 1.54
C THR A 25 -0.48 -4.88 2.94
N GLU A 26 0.48 -4.79 3.87
CA GLU A 26 0.30 -4.74 5.32
C GLU A 26 -1.13 -4.27 5.56
N THR A 27 -1.94 -5.17 6.13
CA THR A 27 -3.34 -4.93 6.44
C THR A 27 -3.48 -3.46 6.82
N SER A 28 -4.06 -2.65 5.92
CA SER A 28 -4.56 -1.37 6.37
C SER A 28 -5.44 -1.71 7.56
N ASP A 29 -5.30 -1.02 8.68
CA ASP A 29 -5.96 -1.36 9.96
C ASP A 29 -7.51 -1.31 9.89
N GLY A 30 -8.12 -1.47 8.70
CA GLY A 30 -9.51 -1.20 8.37
C GLY A 30 -9.84 0.29 8.36
N LYS A 31 -8.89 1.14 8.77
CA LYS A 31 -9.11 2.56 9.00
C LYS A 31 -9.15 3.32 7.69
N VAL A 32 -10.21 4.11 7.53
CA VAL A 32 -10.36 5.02 6.39
C VAL A 32 -9.28 6.10 6.47
N TYR A 33 -8.60 6.36 5.36
CA TYR A 33 -7.60 7.41 5.27
C TYR A 33 -8.28 8.73 4.88
N VAL A 34 -8.17 9.75 5.73
CA VAL A 34 -8.85 11.04 5.57
C VAL A 34 -7.81 12.14 5.54
N VAL A 35 -7.89 13.00 4.53
CA VAL A 35 -6.98 14.13 4.35
C VAL A 35 -7.76 15.43 4.49
N THR A 36 -7.25 16.36 5.30
CA THR A 36 -7.87 17.66 5.56
C THR A 36 -6.88 18.78 5.27
N THR A 37 -7.34 19.85 4.65
CA THR A 37 -6.46 20.99 4.36
C THR A 37 -6.19 21.79 5.63
N THR A 38 -7.24 22.21 6.35
CA THR A 38 -7.15 23.10 7.52
C THR A 38 -7.20 22.34 8.84
N THR A 39 -6.37 22.76 9.79
CA THR A 39 -6.22 22.17 11.13
C THR A 39 -7.50 22.19 11.95
N MET A 40 -8.33 23.24 11.85
CA MET A 40 -9.62 23.32 12.55
C MET A 40 -10.54 22.13 12.23
N ILE A 41 -10.56 21.69 10.96
CA ILE A 41 -11.34 20.51 10.56
C ILE A 41 -10.64 19.22 11.01
N THR A 42 -9.31 19.17 10.99
CA THR A 42 -8.54 18.04 11.53
C THR A 42 -8.92 17.76 12.99
N ASP A 43 -8.99 18.79 13.83
CA ASP A 43 -9.34 18.64 15.24
C ASP A 43 -10.77 18.15 15.44
N MET A 44 -11.72 18.72 14.70
CA MET A 44 -13.12 18.27 14.73
C MET A 44 -13.25 16.80 14.31
N VAL A 45 -12.59 16.40 13.22
CA VAL A 45 -12.63 15.01 12.72
C VAL A 45 -11.97 14.06 13.72
N LYS A 46 -10.88 14.45 14.38
CA LYS A 46 -10.24 13.63 15.42
C LYS A 46 -11.19 13.36 16.60
N GLN A 47 -11.94 14.36 17.04
CA GLN A 47 -12.91 14.23 18.13
C GLN A 47 -14.08 13.32 17.74
N VAL A 48 -14.57 13.42 16.51
CA VAL A 48 -15.74 12.64 16.04
C VAL A 48 -15.37 11.20 15.65
N ALA A 49 -14.27 11.03 14.91
CA ALA A 49 -13.89 9.75 14.34
C ALA A 49 -13.02 8.89 15.28
N GLY A 50 -12.35 9.51 16.25
CA GLY A 50 -11.46 8.83 17.19
C GLY A 50 -10.43 7.94 16.48
N ASP A 51 -10.24 6.73 17.00
CA ASP A 51 -9.26 5.78 16.45
C ASP A 51 -9.72 5.04 15.19
N LYS A 52 -10.90 5.35 14.63
CA LYS A 52 -11.48 4.62 13.48
C LYS A 52 -10.91 5.05 12.14
N VAL A 53 -10.20 6.18 12.09
CA VAL A 53 -9.65 6.75 10.85
C VAL A 53 -8.17 7.04 11.00
N ARG A 54 -7.45 7.03 9.88
CA ARG A 54 -6.10 7.60 9.80
C ARG A 54 -6.22 9.00 9.24
N LEU A 55 -5.96 10.00 10.07
CA LEU A 55 -6.14 11.40 9.73
C LEU A 55 -4.81 12.06 9.38
N LYS A 56 -4.77 12.80 8.27
CA LYS A 56 -3.61 13.61 7.84
C LYS A 56 -4.06 15.05 7.56
N SER A 57 -3.42 16.04 8.19
CA SER A 57 -3.55 17.44 7.76
C SER A 57 -2.50 17.76 6.70
N LEU A 58 -2.87 18.60 5.72
CA LEU A 58 -1.93 19.16 4.74
C LEU A 58 -1.27 20.43 5.28
N MET A 59 -2.02 21.23 6.03
CA MET A 59 -1.48 22.39 6.74
C MET A 59 -0.96 21.99 8.13
N GLY A 60 0.17 22.60 8.50
CA GLY A 60 0.76 22.48 9.83
C GLY A 60 0.08 23.42 10.85
N PRO A 61 0.43 23.32 12.13
CA PRO A 61 -0.04 24.27 13.13
C PRO A 61 0.48 25.69 12.83
N GLY A 62 -0.42 26.67 12.79
CA GLY A 62 -0.06 28.08 12.64
C GLY A 62 0.09 28.61 11.22
N VAL A 63 -0.36 27.86 10.20
CA VAL A 63 -0.49 28.33 8.81
C VAL A 63 -1.94 28.32 8.34
#